data_AF-A0A2T4FN09-F1
#
_entry.id   AF-A0A2T4FN09-F1
#
_cell.length_a   1.000
_cell.length_b   1.000
_cell.length_c   1.000
_cell.angle_alpha   90.00
_cell.angle_beta   90.00
_cell.angle_gamma   90.00
#
_symmetry.space_group_name_H-M   'P 1'
#
loop_
_entity.id
_entity.type
_entity.pdbx_description
1 polymer ?
#
loop_
_entity_poly.entity_id
_entity_poly.type
_entity_poly.pdbx_seq_one_letter_code
_entity_poly.pdbx_strand_id
1 'polypeptide(L)'
;MNKEQIYDAQISPLMQQVIAISKEHGIAMMASFSIGHDGEGPNGEDCSNLTCNTLLPDGAGEPYPVFAQANALIRRNGRPAPLMFTTDHGDGTKTMTAVI
;
A
#
# COMPACT_ATOMS: atom_id res chain seq x y z
N MET A 1 -22.05 7.44 -11.59
CA MET A 1 -20.86 6.57 -11.55
C MET A 1 -19.90 7.17 -10.54
N ASN A 2 -19.57 6.45 -9.47
CA ASN A 2 -18.65 6.94 -8.44
C ASN A 2 -17.17 6.72 -8.88
N LYS A 3 -16.21 7.16 -8.06
CA LYS A 3 -14.77 7.05 -8.40
C LYS A 3 -14.31 5.60 -8.53
N GLU A 4 -14.76 4.72 -7.65
CA GLU A 4 -14.48 3.27 -7.71
C GLU A 4 -14.98 2.67 -9.03
N GLN A 5 -16.23 2.93 -9.41
CA GLN A 5 -16.80 2.45 -10.67
C GLN A 5 -16.05 2.96 -11.90
N ILE A 6 -15.55 4.21 -11.88
CA ILE A 6 -14.68 4.74 -12.94
C ILE A 6 -13.35 3.99 -12.95
N TYR A 7 -12.76 3.76 -11.77
CA TYR A 7 -11.51 3.02 -11.65
C TYR A 7 -11.64 1.61 -12.21
N ASP A 8 -12.67 0.87 -11.80
CA ASP A 8 -12.90 -0.51 -12.23
C ASP A 8 -13.19 -0.60 -13.72
N ALA A 9 -14.04 0.28 -14.26
CA ALA A 9 -14.47 0.21 -15.66
C ALA A 9 -13.40 0.72 -16.64
N GLN A 10 -12.59 1.71 -16.25
CA GLN A 10 -11.72 2.43 -17.18
C GLN A 10 -10.24 2.33 -16.82
N ILE A 11 -9.88 2.38 -15.54
CA ILE A 11 -8.48 2.47 -15.10
C ILE A 11 -7.88 1.07 -14.89
N SER A 12 -8.62 0.15 -14.26
CA SER A 12 -8.17 -1.21 -13.98
C SER A 12 -7.69 -1.96 -15.23
N PRO A 13 -8.39 -1.92 -16.38
CA PRO A 13 -7.91 -2.56 -17.62
C PRO A 13 -6.61 -1.95 -18.16
N LEU A 14 -6.39 -0.64 -17.98
CA LEU A 14 -5.16 0.04 -18.39
C LEU A 14 -4.01 -0.31 -17.43
N MET A 15 -4.30 -0.34 -16.13
CA MET A 15 -3.33 -0.72 -15.10
C MET A 15 -2.82 -2.15 -15.29
N GLN A 16 -3.67 -3.09 -15.71
CA GLN A 16 -3.22 -4.44 -16.06
C GLN A 16 -2.15 -4.44 -17.16
N GLN A 17 -2.31 -3.59 -18.18
CA GLN A 17 -1.32 -3.46 -19.26
C GLN A 17 -0.02 -2.84 -18.74
N VAL A 18 -0.11 -1.78 -17.92
CA VAL A 18 1.06 -1.14 -17.29
C VAL A 18 1.82 -2.12 -16.41
N ILE A 19 1.11 -2.92 -15.61
CA ILE A 19 1.71 -3.95 -14.74
C ILE A 19 2.41 -5.01 -15.59
N ALA A 20 1.79 -5.46 -16.68
CA ALA A 20 2.39 -6.46 -17.57
C ALA A 20 3.71 -5.95 -18.17
N ILE A 21 3.71 -4.75 -18.75
CA ILE A 21 4.90 -4.12 -19.34
C ILE A 21 5.99 -3.92 -18.28
N SER A 22 5.61 -3.45 -17.09
CA SER A 22 6.58 -3.21 -16.01
C SER A 22 7.23 -4.51 -15.54
N LYS A 23 6.45 -5.60 -15.43
CA LYS A 23 6.99 -6.94 -15.12
C LYS A 23 7.91 -7.45 -16.22
N GLU A 24 7.51 -7.33 -17.49
CA GLU A 24 8.27 -7.80 -18.64
C GLU A 24 9.67 -7.16 -18.71
N HIS A 25 9.76 -5.87 -18.42
CA HIS A 25 11.01 -5.11 -18.50
C HIS A 25 11.72 -4.94 -17.14
N GLY A 26 11.23 -5.57 -16.07
CA GLY A 26 11.83 -5.46 -14.74
C GLY A 26 11.82 -4.04 -14.17
N ILE A 27 10.79 -3.26 -14.46
CA ILE A 27 10.63 -1.87 -14.02
C ILE A 27 9.89 -1.85 -12.68
N ALA A 28 10.56 -1.40 -11.63
CA ALA A 28 9.89 -1.11 -10.36
C ALA A 28 8.87 0.04 -10.56
N MET A 29 7.65 -0.16 -10.08
CA MET A 29 6.58 0.83 -10.19
C MET A 29 5.75 0.94 -8.91
N MET A 30 5.14 2.11 -8.74
CA MET A 30 4.12 2.33 -7.73
C MET A 30 2.97 3.14 -8.33
N ALA A 31 1.75 2.75 -7.99
CA ALA A 31 0.54 3.51 -8.31
C ALA A 31 -0.40 3.49 -7.11
N SER A 32 -1.00 4.63 -6.81
CA SER A 32 -1.94 4.78 -5.69
C SER A 32 -3.09 5.68 -6.13
N PHE A 33 -4.31 5.21 -5.92
CA PHE A 33 -5.53 5.89 -6.33
C PHE A 33 -6.46 6.05 -5.14
N SER A 34 -6.86 7.29 -4.84
CA SER A 34 -7.92 7.58 -3.88
C SER A 34 -9.27 7.48 -4.59
N ILE A 35 -9.92 6.33 -4.40
CA ILE A 35 -11.19 5.99 -5.05
C ILE A 35 -12.37 6.01 -4.07
N GLY A 36 -12.15 6.59 -2.89
CA GLY A 36 -13.18 6.73 -1.88
C GLY A 36 -14.40 7.50 -2.39
N HIS A 37 -15.57 7.02 -1.98
CA HIS A 37 -16.86 7.53 -2.39
C HIS A 37 -17.87 7.41 -1.25
N ASP A 38 -18.96 8.18 -1.37
CA ASP A 38 -20.09 8.05 -0.47
C ASP A 38 -20.81 6.72 -0.73
N GLY A 39 -21.12 5.99 0.34
CA GLY A 39 -21.81 4.70 0.29
C GLY A 39 -21.04 3.58 1.00
N GLU A 40 -21.67 2.41 1.03
CA GLU A 40 -21.11 1.20 1.62
C GLU A 40 -20.62 0.25 0.53
N GLY A 41 -19.54 -0.47 0.80
CA GLY A 41 -19.09 -1.58 -0.01
C GLY A 41 -20.11 -2.74 0.01
N PRO A 42 -19.91 -3.77 -0.82
CA PRO A 42 -20.84 -4.90 -0.93
C PRO A 42 -21.10 -5.66 0.40
N ASN A 43 -20.24 -5.48 1.40
CA ASN A 43 -20.38 -6.07 2.74
C ASN A 43 -20.70 -5.04 3.85
N GLY A 44 -21.13 -3.82 3.52
CA GLY A 44 -21.39 -2.77 4.51
C GLY A 44 -20.12 -2.02 4.96
N GLU A 45 -19.05 -2.07 4.15
CA GLU A 45 -17.75 -1.47 4.48
C GLU A 45 -17.76 0.04 4.23
N ASP A 46 -17.09 0.82 5.08
CA ASP A 46 -16.89 2.26 4.87
C ASP A 46 -15.91 2.51 3.72
N CYS A 47 -16.43 3.00 2.60
CA CYS A 47 -15.64 3.33 1.40
C CYS A 47 -15.15 4.78 1.36
N SER A 48 -15.38 5.61 2.39
CA SER A 48 -15.02 7.04 2.38
C SER A 48 -13.52 7.28 2.15
N ASN A 49 -12.68 6.38 2.65
CA ASN A 49 -11.22 6.46 2.55
C ASN A 49 -10.61 5.33 1.69
N LEU A 50 -11.38 4.76 0.77
CA LEU A 50 -10.92 3.65 -0.07
C LEU A 50 -9.75 4.06 -0.96
N THR A 51 -8.69 3.24 -0.95
CA THR A 51 -7.53 3.40 -1.83
C THR A 51 -7.21 2.10 -2.56
N CYS A 52 -6.78 2.20 -3.82
CA CYS A 52 -6.23 1.08 -4.58
C CYS A 52 -4.74 1.32 -4.82
N ASN A 53 -3.89 0.44 -4.32
CA ASN A 53 -2.44 0.60 -4.32
C ASN A 53 -1.75 -0.58 -5.01
N THR A 54 -0.83 -0.29 -5.93
CA THR A 54 0.06 -1.25 -6.56
C THR A 54 1.50 -0.88 -6.25
N LEU A 55 2.29 -1.84 -5.77
CA LEU A 55 3.74 -1.76 -5.64
C LEU A 55 4.34 -2.97 -6.34
N LEU A 56 5.16 -2.74 -7.35
CA LEU A 56 5.82 -3.79 -8.12
C LEU A 56 7.35 -3.70 -7.93
N PRO A 57 8.03 -4.83 -7.66
CA PRO A 57 9.48 -4.88 -7.66
C PRO A 57 10.07 -4.78 -9.07
N ASP A 58 11.37 -4.49 -9.15
CA ASP A 58 12.15 -4.57 -10.39
C ASP A 58 12.42 -6.03 -10.81
N GLY A 59 13.22 -6.20 -11.87
CA GLY A 59 13.62 -7.52 -12.38
C GLY A 59 14.47 -8.35 -11.42
N ALA A 60 15.03 -7.76 -10.37
CA ALA A 60 15.75 -8.46 -9.31
C ALA A 60 14.85 -8.85 -8.13
N GLY A 61 13.56 -8.49 -8.17
CA GLY A 61 12.62 -8.73 -7.08
C GLY A 61 12.67 -7.66 -5.99
N GLU A 62 13.39 -6.55 -6.21
CA GLU A 62 13.55 -5.48 -5.23
C GLU A 62 12.62 -4.30 -5.55
N PRO A 63 11.82 -3.81 -4.59
CA PRO A 63 11.07 -2.58 -4.80
C PRO A 63 12.00 -1.37 -4.79
N TYR A 64 11.64 -0.34 -5.57
CA TYR A 64 12.36 0.94 -5.46
C TYR A 64 12.22 1.49 -4.02
N PRO A 65 13.32 1.83 -3.31
CA PRO A 65 13.26 2.10 -1.87
C PRO A 65 12.29 3.22 -1.47
N VAL A 66 12.22 4.29 -2.26
CA VAL A 66 11.30 5.42 -2.00
C VAL A 66 9.84 4.97 -2.14
N PHE A 67 9.54 4.09 -3.09
CA PHE A 67 8.19 3.56 -3.29
C PHE A 67 7.78 2.61 -2.17
N ALA A 68 8.71 1.78 -1.69
CA ALA A 68 8.47 0.93 -0.53
C ALA A 68 8.10 1.76 0.71
N GLN A 69 8.83 2.85 0.97
CA GLN A 69 8.55 3.76 2.08
C GLN A 69 7.19 4.46 1.90
N ALA A 70 6.90 4.99 0.71
CA ALA A 70 5.63 5.64 0.42
C ALA A 70 4.44 4.67 0.58
N ASN A 71 4.54 3.45 0.04
CA ASN A 71 3.50 2.44 0.19
C ASN A 71 3.29 2.03 1.66
N ALA A 72 4.36 1.98 2.47
CA ALA A 72 4.24 1.72 3.91
C ALA A 72 3.49 2.84 4.65
N LEU A 73 3.72 4.11 4.28
CA LEU A 73 3.00 5.26 4.84
C LEU A 73 1.51 5.27 4.42
N ILE A 74 1.23 5.01 3.14
CA ILE A 74 -0.13 4.97 2.60
C ILE A 74 -0.95 3.85 3.27
N ARG A 75 -0.38 2.65 3.42
CA ARG A 75 -1.06 1.51 4.08
C ARG A 75 -1.40 1.77 5.54
N ARG A 76 -0.72 2.71 6.18
CA ARG A 76 -1.01 3.17 7.55
C ARG A 76 -1.99 4.33 7.59
N ASN A 77 -2.60 4.70 6.47
CA ASN A 77 -3.45 5.87 6.32
C ASN A 77 -2.74 7.15 6.79
N GLY A 78 -1.46 7.31 6.41
CA GLY A 78 -0.63 8.45 6.82
C GLY A 78 -0.14 8.42 8.26
N ARG A 79 -0.50 7.40 9.06
CA ARG A 79 -0.01 7.28 10.44
C ARG A 79 1.48 6.92 10.44
N PRO A 80 2.28 7.60 11.27
CA PRO A 80 3.70 7.29 11.40
C PRO A 80 3.90 5.84 11.85
N ALA A 81 5.08 5.29 11.54
CA ALA A 81 5.48 4.00 12.09
C ALA A 81 5.53 4.10 13.62
N PRO A 82 4.98 3.14 14.38
CA PRO A 82 5.25 3.09 15.80
C PRO A 82 6.75 2.89 16.02
N LEU A 83 7.30 3.60 17.00
CA LEU A 83 8.69 3.43 17.40
C LEU A 83 8.79 2.17 18.28
N MET A 84 9.64 1.23 17.88
CA MET A 84 9.81 -0.05 18.57
C MET A 84 11.15 -0.05 19.30
N PHE A 85 11.12 -0.20 20.62
CA PHE A 85 12.31 -0.40 21.45
C PHE A 85 12.34 -1.84 21.94
N THR A 86 13.49 -2.51 21.79
CA THR A 86 13.75 -3.78 22.47
C THR A 86 14.72 -3.52 23.62
N THR A 87 14.30 -3.83 24.84
CA THR A 87 15.12 -3.76 26.04
C THR A 87 15.59 -5.17 26.38
N ASP A 88 16.91 -5.36 26.41
CA ASP A 88 17.55 -6.59 26.86
C ASP A 88 17.88 -6.49 28.35
N HIS A 89 17.35 -7.42 29.14
CA HIS A 89 17.58 -7.47 30.58
C HIS A 89 18.78 -8.34 30.91
N GLY A 90 19.43 -8.05 32.04
CA GLY A 90 20.60 -8.82 32.51
C GLY A 90 20.31 -10.29 32.84
N ASP A 91 19.04 -10.66 33.02
CA ASP A 91 18.58 -12.03 33.23
C ASP A 91 18.32 -12.81 31.91
N GLY A 92 18.63 -12.19 30.76
CA GLY A 92 18.45 -12.77 29.43
C GLY A 92 17.03 -12.62 28.86
N THR A 93 16.09 -12.05 29.61
CA THR A 93 14.75 -11.75 29.08
C THR A 93 14.76 -10.50 28.20
N LYS A 94 13.75 -10.37 27.33
CA LYS A 94 13.59 -9.23 26.42
C LYS A 94 12.21 -8.61 26.59
N THR A 95 12.16 -7.27 26.61
CA THR A 95 10.90 -6.51 26.57
C THR A 95 10.83 -5.71 25.29
N MET A 96 9.75 -5.86 24.53
CA MET A 96 9.47 -5.03 23.36
C MET A 96 8.44 -3.95 23.73
N THR A 97 8.81 -2.68 23.58
CA THR A 97 7.94 -1.52 23.83
C THR A 97 7.60 -0.85 22.50
N ALA A 98 6.31 -0.65 22.23
CA ALA A 98 5.82 0.13 21.09
C ALA A 98 5.34 1.50 21.58
N VAL A 99 5.83 2.58 20.95
CA VAL A 99 5.30 3.95 21.10
C VAL A 99 4.52 4.26 19.83
N ILE A 100 3.19 4.38 19.97
CA ILE A 100 2.22 4.56 18.88
C ILE A 100 1.84 6.03 18.74
#